data_AF-A0A9P3F212-F1
#
_entry.id   AF-A0A9P3F212-F1
#
_cell.length_a   1.000
_cell.length_b   1.000
_cell.length_c   1.000
_cell.angle_alpha   90.00
_cell.angle_beta   90.00
_cell.angle_gamma   90.00
#
_symmetry.space_group_name_H-M   'P 1'
#
loop_
_entity.id
_entity.type
_entity.pdbx_description
1 polymer ?
#
loop_
_entity_poly.entity_id
_entity_poly.type
_entity_poly.pdbx_seq_one_letter_code
_entity_poly.pdbx_strand_id
1 'polypeptide(L)'
;MASLTDFFTAFDAAASKEKFTPALQSAAASIDKAALQAALDAVLAAGDDATAAGNDAALKAGFEFATELIKMLEKEPGPEEKLVLYKYFKQARGEKPAEPSFYQMEAKFKYNAWKEINHISAQKAQALYIKQVNDLINKYGTRA
;
A
#
# COMPACT_ATOMS: atom_id res chain seq x y z
N MET A 1 -8.94 5.40 15.26
CA MET A 1 -8.68 4.47 14.13
C MET A 1 -8.36 5.33 12.93
N ALA A 2 -7.23 5.12 12.25
CA ALA A 2 -6.92 5.87 11.03
C ALA A 2 -7.91 5.40 9.96
N SER A 3 -8.94 6.20 9.72
CA SER A 3 -9.98 5.89 8.73
C SER A 3 -9.38 5.98 7.33
N LEU A 4 -9.33 4.87 6.61
CA LEU A 4 -8.83 4.77 5.23
C LEU A 4 -9.85 5.32 4.21
N THR A 5 -10.52 6.40 4.57
CA THR A 5 -11.69 6.95 3.87
C THR A 5 -11.33 7.36 2.44
N ASP A 6 -10.19 8.01 2.24
CA ASP A 6 -9.80 8.54 0.93
C ASP A 6 -9.44 7.39 -0.03
N PHE A 7 -8.75 6.36 0.48
CA PHE A 7 -8.48 5.15 -0.28
C PHE A 7 -9.76 4.43 -0.68
N PHE A 8 -10.71 4.23 0.25
CA PHE A 8 -11.97 3.58 -0.08
C PHE A 8 -12.87 4.42 -0.98
N THR A 9 -12.80 5.75 -0.90
CA THR A 9 -13.48 6.65 -1.83
C THR A 9 -12.94 6.48 -3.25
N ALA A 10 -11.61 6.45 -3.40
CA ALA A 10 -10.98 6.19 -4.69
C ALA A 10 -11.25 4.77 -5.20
N PHE A 11 -11.30 3.78 -4.30
CA PHE A 11 -11.70 2.41 -4.61
C PHE A 11 -13.13 2.34 -5.15
N ASP A 12 -14.09 3.00 -4.49
CA ASP A 12 -15.49 3.04 -4.94
C ASP A 12 -15.60 3.73 -6.31
N ALA A 13 -14.88 4.84 -6.53
CA ALA A 13 -14.84 5.54 -7.81
C ALA A 13 -14.21 4.71 -8.95
N ALA A 14 -13.24 3.83 -8.63
CA ALA A 14 -12.72 2.86 -9.58
C ALA A 14 -13.74 1.74 -9.84
N ALA A 15 -14.39 1.22 -8.80
CA ALA A 15 -15.37 0.16 -8.90
C ALA A 15 -16.64 0.58 -9.67
N SER A 16 -17.05 1.85 -9.57
CA SER A 16 -18.18 2.42 -10.34
C SER A 16 -17.90 2.58 -11.83
N LYS A 17 -16.67 2.33 -12.28
CA LYS A 17 -16.17 2.55 -13.66
C LYS A 17 -16.26 4.00 -14.14
N GLU A 18 -16.43 4.94 -13.21
CA GLU A 18 -16.57 6.36 -13.54
C GLU A 18 -15.20 7.03 -13.71
N LYS A 19 -14.17 6.54 -13.00
CA LYS A 19 -12.84 7.15 -12.96
C LYS A 19 -11.72 6.12 -13.07
N PHE A 20 -10.49 6.58 -13.31
CA PHE A 20 -9.27 5.76 -13.46
C PHE A 20 -9.21 4.85 -14.71
N THR A 21 -8.11 4.11 -14.87
CA THR A 21 -7.89 3.23 -16.03
C THR A 21 -8.78 1.98 -15.98
N PRO A 22 -9.13 1.38 -17.14
CA PRO A 22 -9.95 0.15 -17.17
C PRO A 22 -9.37 -1.01 -16.37
N ALA A 23 -8.04 -1.08 -16.26
CA ALA A 23 -7.34 -2.07 -15.45
C ALA A 23 -7.61 -1.88 -13.95
N LEU A 24 -7.52 -0.63 -13.45
CA LEU A 24 -7.86 -0.29 -12.06
C LEU A 24 -9.33 -0.54 -11.74
N GLN A 25 -10.22 -0.20 -12.67
CA GLN A 25 -11.65 -0.44 -12.52
C GLN A 25 -11.98 -1.93 -12.40
N SER A 26 -11.38 -2.75 -13.27
CA SER A 26 -11.56 -4.21 -13.26
C SER A 26 -10.98 -4.84 -12.00
N ALA A 27 -9.81 -4.37 -11.55
CA ALA A 27 -9.22 -4.80 -10.29
C ALA A 27 -10.14 -4.49 -9.11
N ALA A 28 -10.59 -3.23 -8.97
CA ALA A 28 -11.49 -2.80 -7.90
C ALA A 28 -12.80 -3.60 -7.88
N ALA A 29 -13.41 -3.82 -9.05
CA ALA A 29 -14.67 -4.56 -9.16
C ALA A 29 -14.56 -6.05 -8.73
N SER A 30 -13.36 -6.63 -8.77
CA SER A 30 -13.13 -8.02 -8.36
C SER A 30 -12.79 -8.18 -6.88
N ILE A 31 -12.55 -7.08 -6.17
CA ILE A 31 -12.15 -7.08 -4.76
C ILE A 31 -13.39 -6.95 -3.87
N ASP A 32 -13.52 -7.86 -2.91
CA ASP A 32 -14.52 -7.70 -1.85
C ASP A 32 -14.08 -6.58 -0.89
N LYS A 33 -14.76 -5.44 -0.99
CA LYS A 33 -14.50 -4.24 -0.16
C LYS A 33 -14.65 -4.55 1.33
N ALA A 34 -15.66 -5.32 1.72
CA ALA A 34 -15.92 -5.60 3.12
C ALA A 34 -14.83 -6.51 3.71
N ALA A 35 -14.42 -7.53 2.95
CA ALA A 35 -13.30 -8.40 3.34
C ALA A 35 -11.98 -7.62 3.42
N LEU A 36 -11.72 -6.72 2.46
CA LEU A 36 -10.53 -5.86 2.48
C LEU A 36 -10.53 -4.92 3.69
N GLN A 37 -11.66 -4.27 3.98
CA GLN A 37 -11.78 -3.37 5.14
C GLN A 37 -11.58 -4.13 6.45
N ALA A 38 -12.21 -5.29 6.61
CA ALA A 38 -12.02 -6.15 7.77
C ALA A 38 -10.56 -6.60 7.92
N ALA A 39 -9.89 -6.96 6.82
CA ALA A 39 -8.47 -7.33 6.83
C ALA A 39 -7.59 -6.16 7.28
N LEU A 40 -7.84 -4.95 6.75
CA LEU A 40 -7.10 -3.75 7.08
C LEU A 40 -7.27 -3.36 8.55
N ASP A 41 -8.51 -3.35 9.05
CA ASP A 41 -8.80 -3.03 10.45
C ASP A 41 -8.13 -4.03 11.40
N ALA A 42 -8.25 -5.32 11.11
CA ALA A 42 -7.61 -6.38 11.90
C ALA A 42 -6.08 -6.24 11.90
N VAL A 43 -5.47 -6.07 10.72
CA VAL A 43 -4.01 -6.03 10.58
C VAL A 43 -3.43 -4.73 11.12
N LEU A 44 -4.09 -3.58 10.95
CA LEU A 44 -3.62 -2.31 11.48
C LEU A 44 -3.75 -2.23 12.99
N ALA A 45 -4.78 -2.85 13.58
CA ALA A 45 -4.94 -2.92 15.04
C ALA A 45 -4.03 -3.96 15.71
N ALA A 46 -3.62 -4.99 14.99
CA ALA A 46 -2.71 -6.03 15.50
C ALA A 46 -1.24 -5.60 15.52
N GLY A 47 -0.39 -6.39 16.19
CA GLY A 47 1.07 -6.18 16.25
C GLY A 47 1.81 -6.46 14.94
N ASP A 48 3.13 -6.55 15.01
CA ASP A 48 3.99 -6.68 13.83
C ASP A 48 3.80 -8.03 13.10
N ASP A 49 3.46 -9.10 13.83
CA ASP A 49 3.18 -10.44 13.29
C ASP A 49 1.74 -10.64 12.79
N ALA A 50 1.02 -9.54 12.51
CA ALA A 50 -0.40 -9.58 12.13
C ALA A 50 -0.66 -10.45 10.90
N THR A 51 -1.76 -11.18 10.92
CA THR A 51 -2.26 -11.96 9.77
C THR A 51 -3.61 -11.38 9.32
N ALA A 52 -4.01 -11.60 8.06
CA ALA A 52 -5.23 -11.01 7.51
C ALA A 52 -6.52 -11.73 7.95
N ALA A 53 -6.50 -12.52 9.04
CA ALA A 53 -7.65 -13.25 9.58
C ALA A 53 -8.44 -14.06 8.53
N GLY A 54 -7.75 -14.66 7.54
CA GLY A 54 -8.35 -15.43 6.45
C GLY A 54 -8.72 -14.61 5.21
N ASN A 55 -8.55 -13.29 5.25
CA ASN A 55 -8.79 -12.36 4.13
C ASN A 55 -7.50 -11.99 3.38
N ASP A 56 -6.47 -12.85 3.41
CA ASP A 56 -5.17 -12.59 2.78
C ASP A 56 -5.28 -12.30 1.28
N ALA A 57 -6.20 -12.96 0.58
CA ALA A 57 -6.46 -12.71 -0.83
C ALA A 57 -7.02 -11.31 -1.09
N ALA A 58 -7.99 -10.87 -0.27
CA ALA A 58 -8.57 -9.53 -0.38
C ALA A 58 -7.53 -8.45 -0.04
N LEU A 59 -6.74 -8.66 1.00
CA LEU A 59 -5.66 -7.74 1.39
C LEU A 59 -4.58 -7.62 0.30
N LYS A 60 -4.14 -8.75 -0.27
CA LYS A 60 -3.18 -8.77 -1.37
C LYS A 60 -3.73 -8.05 -2.60
N ALA A 61 -4.98 -8.31 -2.99
CA ALA A 61 -5.60 -7.65 -4.13
C ALA A 61 -5.78 -6.14 -3.88
N GLY A 62 -6.16 -5.74 -2.65
CA GLY A 62 -6.21 -4.34 -2.23
C GLY A 62 -4.84 -3.65 -2.27
N PHE A 63 -3.78 -4.37 -1.93
CA PHE A 63 -2.40 -3.88 -2.04
C PHE A 63 -2.00 -3.68 -3.51
N GLU A 64 -2.26 -4.67 -4.37
CA GLU A 64 -2.01 -4.55 -5.81
C GLU A 64 -2.77 -3.36 -6.41
N PHE A 65 -4.05 -3.20 -6.06
CA PHE A 65 -4.83 -2.03 -6.43
C PHE A 65 -4.18 -0.73 -5.94
N ALA A 66 -3.73 -0.66 -4.69
CA ALA A 66 -3.05 0.52 -4.15
C ALA A 66 -1.74 0.86 -4.89
N THR A 67 -1.00 -0.15 -5.37
CA THR A 67 0.23 0.05 -6.15
C THR A 67 -0.02 0.63 -7.54
N GLU A 68 -1.20 0.38 -8.10
CA GLU A 68 -1.64 1.01 -9.34
C GLU A 68 -2.29 2.38 -9.08
N LEU A 69 -3.04 2.52 -7.99
CA LEU A 69 -3.72 3.75 -7.61
C LEU A 69 -2.74 4.89 -7.31
N ILE A 70 -1.59 4.60 -6.70
CA ILE A 70 -0.58 5.63 -6.43
C ILE A 70 -0.05 6.30 -7.71
N LYS A 71 -0.08 5.60 -8.85
CA LYS A 71 0.30 6.19 -10.16
C LYS A 71 -0.75 7.19 -10.66
N MET A 72 -1.89 7.27 -9.99
CA MET A 72 -3.00 8.18 -10.26
C MET A 72 -3.06 9.35 -9.28
N LEU A 73 -2.02 9.56 -8.45
CA LEU A 73 -1.92 10.80 -7.68
C LEU A 73 -1.77 12.01 -8.62
N GLU A 74 -2.36 13.15 -8.28
CA GLU A 74 -2.20 14.39 -9.07
C GLU A 74 -0.77 14.91 -9.02
N LYS A 75 -0.09 14.66 -7.90
CA LYS A 75 1.29 15.07 -7.67
C LYS A 75 2.15 13.89 -7.26
N GLU A 76 3.38 13.91 -7.75
CA GLU A 76 4.38 12.91 -7.41
C GLU A 76 4.79 13.01 -5.93
N PRO A 77 4.83 11.89 -5.19
CA PRO A 77 5.28 11.89 -3.81
C PRO A 77 6.73 12.38 -3.66
N GLY A 78 7.03 12.99 -2.52
CA GLY A 78 8.37 13.41 -2.15
C GLY A 78 9.34 12.23 -1.94
N PRO A 79 10.66 12.51 -1.81
CA PRO A 79 11.68 11.46 -1.64
C PRO A 79 11.44 10.58 -0.42
N GLU A 80 11.06 11.19 0.71
CA GLU A 80 10.80 10.48 1.97
C GLU A 80 9.57 9.57 1.86
N GLU A 81 8.49 10.06 1.25
CA GLU A 81 7.27 9.30 1.03
C GLU A 81 7.53 8.10 0.11
N LYS A 82 8.32 8.29 -0.96
CA LYS A 82 8.79 7.20 -1.82
C LYS A 82 9.60 6.17 -1.06
N LEU A 83 10.46 6.58 -0.12
CA LEU A 83 11.20 5.64 0.73
C LEU A 83 10.27 4.83 1.63
N VAL A 84 9.25 5.47 2.21
CA VAL A 84 8.23 4.79 3.04
C VAL A 84 7.44 3.77 2.22
N LEU A 85 6.98 4.15 1.03
CA LEU A 85 6.31 3.25 0.11
C LEU A 85 7.20 2.09 -0.31
N TYR A 86 8.47 2.37 -0.62
CA TYR A 86 9.44 1.37 -1.04
C TYR A 86 9.66 0.29 0.03
N LYS A 87 9.89 0.69 1.29
CA LYS A 87 10.12 -0.28 2.36
C LYS A 87 8.91 -1.21 2.53
N TYR A 88 7.70 -0.66 2.61
CA TYR A 88 6.49 -1.46 2.76
C TYR A 88 6.22 -2.32 1.55
N PHE A 89 6.44 -1.82 0.33
CA PHE A 89 6.29 -2.60 -0.90
C PHE A 89 7.22 -3.82 -0.93
N LYS A 90 8.49 -3.65 -0.52
CA LYS A 90 9.46 -4.74 -0.49
C LYS A 90 9.09 -5.79 0.56
N GLN A 91 8.73 -5.35 1.77
CA GLN A 91 8.32 -6.25 2.83
C GLN A 91 7.00 -6.96 2.52
N ALA A 92 6.03 -6.27 1.92
CA ALA A 92 4.74 -6.83 1.48
C ALA A 92 4.89 -7.98 0.46
N ARG A 93 5.98 -7.96 -0.31
CA ARG A 93 6.32 -9.01 -1.28
C ARG A 93 7.26 -10.09 -0.71
N GLY A 94 7.70 -9.95 0.53
CA GLY A 94 8.74 -10.80 1.12
C GLY A 94 10.09 -10.70 0.41
N GLU A 95 10.36 -9.59 -0.29
CA GLU A 95 11.57 -9.38 -1.05
C GLU A 95 12.63 -8.65 -0.22
N LYS A 96 13.79 -9.29 -0.02
CA LYS A 96 14.97 -8.62 0.55
C LYS A 96 15.64 -7.73 -0.52
N PRO A 97 15.75 -6.41 -0.31
CA PRO A 97 16.57 -5.53 -1.14
C PRO A 97 18.04 -5.95 -1.10
N ALA A 98 18.74 -5.79 -2.23
CA ALA A 98 20.17 -6.06 -2.31
C ALA A 98 20.95 -5.14 -1.36
N GLU A 99 22.00 -5.69 -0.75
CA GLU A 99 22.88 -4.90 0.10
C GLU A 99 23.65 -3.88 -0.73
N PRO A 100 23.59 -2.59 -0.37
CA PRO A 100 24.18 -1.53 -1.16
C PRO A 100 25.69 -1.46 -0.94
N SER A 101 26.42 -1.13 -2.01
CA SER A 101 27.84 -0.79 -1.91
C SER A 101 28.03 0.56 -1.19
N PHE A 102 29.21 0.76 -0.58
CA PHE A 102 29.52 1.94 0.24
C PHE A 102 29.27 3.29 -0.47
N TYR A 103 29.44 3.33 -1.80
CA TYR A 103 29.27 4.54 -2.60
C TYR A 103 27.81 4.81 -3.03
N GLN A 104 26.89 3.86 -2.81
CA GLN A 104 25.49 3.98 -3.25
C GLN A 104 24.60 4.51 -2.13
N MET A 105 24.68 5.81 -1.87
CA MET A 105 24.01 6.44 -0.73
C MET A 105 22.47 6.28 -0.76
N GLU A 106 21.85 6.41 -1.93
CA GLU A 106 20.40 6.21 -2.10
C GLU A 106 19.97 4.76 -1.81
N ALA A 107 20.72 3.79 -2.32
CA ALA A 107 20.45 2.37 -2.08
C ALA A 107 20.64 2.02 -0.59
N LYS A 108 21.59 2.68 0.09
CA LYS A 108 21.77 2.60 1.55
C LYS A 108 20.54 3.07 2.32
N PHE A 109 19.95 4.20 1.96
CA PHE A 109 18.71 4.65 2.60
C PHE A 109 17.56 3.67 2.38
N LYS A 110 17.38 3.18 1.15
CA LYS A 110 16.36 2.18 0.81
C LYS A 110 16.53 0.88 1.60
N TYR A 111 17.76 0.37 1.66
CA TYR A 111 18.07 -0.86 2.41
C TYR A 111 17.86 -0.68 3.91
N ASN A 112 18.32 0.43 4.48
CA ASN A 112 18.13 0.72 5.90
C ASN A 112 16.66 0.85 6.26
N ALA A 113 15.88 1.59 5.47
CA ALA A 113 14.45 1.76 5.68
C ALA A 113 13.68 0.43 5.64
N TRP A 114 14.06 -0.48 4.73
CA TRP A 114 13.51 -1.84 4.71
C TRP A 114 13.99 -2.67 5.90
N LYS A 115 15.28 -2.59 6.25
CA LYS A 115 15.87 -3.35 7.36
C LYS A 115 15.20 -3.01 8.69
N GLU A 116 14.80 -1.76 8.89
CA GLU A 116 14.07 -1.32 10.09
C GLU A 116 12.72 -1.99 10.25
N ILE A 117 12.06 -2.37 9.15
CA ILE A 117 10.73 -2.97 9.17
C ILE A 117 10.72 -4.46 8.81
N ASN A 118 11.89 -5.09 8.63
CA ASN A 118 11.97 -6.46 8.12
C ASN A 118 11.37 -7.52 9.08
N HIS A 119 11.07 -7.13 10.31
CA HIS A 119 10.45 -7.95 11.35
C HIS A 119 8.92 -8.00 11.24
N ILE A 120 8.29 -7.06 10.51
CA ILE A 120 6.82 -7.06 10.36
C ILE A 120 6.38 -8.08 9.30
N SER A 121 5.18 -8.63 9.45
CA SER A 121 4.63 -9.58 8.48
C SER A 121 4.37 -8.93 7.12
N ALA A 122 4.29 -9.75 6.07
CA ALA A 122 3.94 -9.28 4.73
C ALA A 122 2.55 -8.62 4.71
N GLN A 123 1.59 -9.18 5.45
CA GLN A 123 0.24 -8.65 5.61
C GLN A 123 0.27 -7.28 6.30
N LYS A 124 1.07 -7.14 7.37
CA LYS A 124 1.26 -5.85 8.05
C LYS A 124 1.83 -4.81 7.09
N ALA A 125 2.84 -5.19 6.32
CA ALA A 125 3.42 -4.31 5.30
C ALA A 125 2.42 -3.91 4.20
N GLN A 126 1.56 -4.84 3.73
CA GLN A 126 0.48 -4.55 2.78
C GLN A 126 -0.51 -3.51 3.34
N ALA A 127 -0.95 -3.71 4.58
CA ALA A 127 -1.89 -2.80 5.23
C ALA A 127 -1.27 -1.40 5.47
N LEU A 128 -0.01 -1.35 5.92
CA LEU A 128 0.73 -0.10 6.09
C LEU A 128 0.98 0.61 4.76
N TYR A 129 1.21 -0.13 3.68
CA TYR A 129 1.33 0.43 2.33
C TYR A 129 0.00 1.09 1.91
N ILE A 130 -1.13 0.39 2.06
CA ILE A 130 -2.46 0.94 1.73
C ILE A 130 -2.75 2.19 2.57
N LYS A 131 -2.40 2.16 3.86
CA LYS A 131 -2.49 3.34 4.73
C LYS A 131 -1.65 4.50 4.20
N GLN A 132 -0.40 4.24 3.81
CA GLN A 132 0.46 5.29 3.25
C GLN A 132 -0.13 5.87 1.96
N VAL A 133 -0.71 5.03 1.10
CA VAL A 133 -1.39 5.49 -0.13
C VAL A 133 -2.60 6.36 0.22
N ASN A 134 -3.41 5.97 1.20
CA ASN A 134 -4.51 6.81 1.70
C ASN A 134 -4.02 8.21 2.11
N ASP A 135 -2.96 8.26 2.92
CA ASP A 135 -2.40 9.53 3.41
C ASP A 135 -1.88 10.41 2.25
N LEU A 136 -1.33 9.79 1.20
CA LEU A 136 -0.90 10.50 -0.01
C LEU A 136 -2.06 10.98 -0.87
N ILE A 137 -3.15 10.21 -0.98
CA ILE A 137 -4.37 10.65 -1.65
C ILE A 137 -4.96 11.85 -0.92
N ASN A 138 -5.02 11.80 0.42
CA ASN A 138 -5.48 12.92 1.23
C ASN A 138 -4.63 14.18 1.00
N LYS A 139 -3.31 14.01 0.88
CA LYS A 139 -2.36 15.12 0.73
C LYS A 139 -2.31 15.71 -0.68
N TYR A 140 -2.38 14.86 -1.71
CA TYR A 140 -2.11 15.25 -3.10
C TYR A 140 -3.30 15.14 -4.03
N GLY A 141 -4.38 14.48 -3.62
CA GLY A 141 -5.49 14.14 -4.50
C GLY A 141 -5.13 13.06 -5.52
N THR A 142 -6.15 12.64 -6.29
CA THR A 142 -6.00 11.73 -7.42
C THR A 142 -6.52 12.38 -8.69
N ARG A 143 -5.82 12.18 -9.81
CA ARG A 143 -6.17 12.72 -11.16
C ARG A 143 -7.31 11.96 -11.84
N ALA A 144 -8.28 11.54 -11.04
CA ALA A 144 -9.33 10.56 -11.34
C ALA A 144 -10.43 11.11 -12.24
#